data_AF-A0A935EY64-F1
#
_entry.id   AF-A0A935EY64-F1
#
_cell.length_a   1.000
_cell.length_b   1.000
_cell.length_c   1.000
_cell.angle_alpha   90.00
_cell.angle_beta   90.00
_cell.angle_gamma   90.00
#
_symmetry.space_group_name_H-M   'P 1'
#
loop_
_entity.id
_entity.type
_entity.pdbx_description
1 polymer ?
#
loop_
_entity_poly.entity_id
_entity_poly.type
_entity_poly.pdbx_seq_one_letter_code
_entity_poly.pdbx_strand_id
1 'polypeptide(L)'
;MMTKKMRNLLIGVVVLLAVLLTAFAMFEMAAAAGQAGNQMKMQLGQGQKIYMKYCASCHGTDATGKGPVAIALRVPPPDLTIISKENGKFPIEKLQASISGENALPVHGNRDMPVWGGTLNRNQIALLVKYIESIQKPFSI
;
A
#
# COMPACT_ATOMS: atom_id res chain seq x y z
N MET A 1 -58.88 -10.74 -19.18
CA MET A 1 -58.21 -10.51 -20.48
C MET A 1 -57.55 -9.14 -20.42
N MET A 2 -56.20 -9.06 -20.44
CA MET A 2 -55.48 -7.80 -20.20
C MET A 2 -55.45 -6.94 -21.47
N THR A 3 -55.75 -5.64 -21.35
CA THR A 3 -55.80 -4.74 -22.53
C THR A 3 -54.39 -4.39 -23.02
N LYS A 4 -54.24 -4.08 -24.32
CA LYS A 4 -52.96 -3.68 -24.94
C LYS A 4 -52.31 -2.48 -24.22
N LYS A 5 -53.13 -1.55 -23.71
CA LYS A 5 -52.69 -0.39 -22.90
C LYS A 5 -52.10 -0.82 -21.55
N MET A 6 -52.76 -1.73 -20.83
CA MET A 6 -52.24 -2.28 -19.56
C MET A 6 -50.94 -3.06 -19.77
N ARG A 7 -50.84 -3.83 -20.86
CA ARG A 7 -49.59 -4.55 -21.21
C ARG A 7 -48.42 -3.60 -21.47
N ASN A 8 -48.65 -2.54 -22.25
CA ASN A 8 -47.61 -1.55 -22.54
C ASN A 8 -47.19 -0.77 -21.29
N LEU A 9 -48.15 -0.43 -20.42
CA LEU A 9 -47.88 0.21 -19.13
C LEU A 9 -47.03 -0.69 -18.23
N LEU A 10 -47.37 -1.97 -18.10
CA LEU A 10 -46.59 -2.94 -17.32
C LEU A 10 -45.18 -3.11 -17.87
N ILE A 11 -45.00 -3.20 -19.19
CA ILE A 11 -43.68 -3.26 -19.81
C ILE A 11 -42.88 -2.00 -19.49
N GLY A 12 -43.49 -0.82 -19.61
CA GLY A 12 -42.84 0.46 -19.28
C GLY A 12 -42.41 0.55 -17.82
N VAL A 13 -43.25 0.10 -16.88
CA VAL A 13 -42.93 0.05 -15.45
C VAL A 13 -41.80 -0.93 -15.18
N VAL A 14 -41.83 -2.13 -15.76
CA VAL A 14 -40.76 -3.13 -15.58
C VAL A 14 -39.43 -2.64 -16.15
N VAL A 15 -39.44 -2.01 -17.34
CA VAL A 15 -38.23 -1.43 -17.93
C VAL A 15 -37.69 -0.28 -17.06
N LEU A 16 -38.56 0.62 -16.58
CA LEU A 16 -38.15 1.71 -15.71
C LEU A 16 -37.56 1.19 -14.40
N LEU A 17 -38.18 0.20 -13.77
CA LEU A 17 -37.65 -0.43 -12.55
C LEU A 17 -36.30 -1.10 -12.80
N ALA A 18 -36.12 -1.79 -13.93
CA ALA A 18 -34.84 -2.37 -14.30
C ALA A 18 -33.74 -1.30 -14.52
N VAL A 19 -34.08 -0.18 -15.15
CA VAL A 19 -33.16 0.95 -15.33
C VAL A 19 -32.78 1.59 -13.99
N LEU A 20 -33.74 1.78 -13.08
CA LEU A 20 -33.46 2.34 -11.76
C LEU A 20 -32.59 1.41 -10.91
N LEU A 21 -32.84 0.10 -10.95
CA LEU A 21 -32.03 -0.91 -10.24
C LEU A 21 -30.59 -0.93 -10.76
N THR A 22 -30.40 -0.88 -12.08
CA THR A 22 -29.06 -0.85 -12.68
C THR A 22 -28.32 0.44 -12.36
N ALA A 23 -28.99 1.60 -12.44
CA ALA A 23 -28.41 2.88 -12.07
C ALA A 23 -27.99 2.94 -10.59
N PHE A 24 -28.81 2.39 -9.68
CA PHE A 24 -28.49 2.30 -8.26
C PHE A 24 -27.25 1.42 -8.02
N ALA A 25 -27.19 0.24 -8.62
CA ALA A 25 -26.03 -0.65 -8.51
C ALA A 25 -24.74 0.00 -9.05
N MET A 26 -24.82 0.76 -10.15
CA MET A 26 -23.68 1.51 -10.69
C MET A 26 -23.20 2.60 -9.73
N PHE A 27 -24.12 3.31 -9.07
CA PHE A 27 -23.79 4.34 -8.09
C PHE A 27 -23.07 3.77 -6.86
N GLU A 28 -23.55 2.64 -6.32
CA GLU A 28 -22.90 1.96 -5.19
C GLU A 28 -21.47 1.54 -5.53
N MET A 29 -21.26 0.97 -6.71
CA MET A 29 -19.93 0.54 -7.16
C MET A 29 -18.95 1.72 -7.25
N ALA A 30 -19.40 2.85 -7.80
CA ALA A 30 -18.60 4.07 -7.89
C ALA A 30 -18.25 4.65 -6.51
N ALA A 31 -19.21 4.63 -5.57
CA ALA A 31 -18.98 5.09 -4.20
C ALA A 31 -17.96 4.21 -3.46
N ALA A 32 -18.07 2.88 -3.59
CA ALA A 32 -17.13 1.94 -2.98
C ALA A 32 -15.69 2.12 -3.52
N ALA A 33 -15.54 2.31 -4.83
CA ALA A 33 -14.25 2.61 -5.43
C ALA A 33 -13.64 3.92 -4.91
N GLY A 34 -14.46 4.97 -4.74
CA GLY A 34 -14.04 6.24 -4.15
C GLY A 34 -13.55 6.10 -2.71
N GLN A 35 -14.24 5.31 -1.88
CA GLN A 35 -13.83 5.03 -0.52
C GLN A 35 -12.52 4.24 -0.45
N ALA A 36 -12.36 3.21 -1.29
CA ALA A 36 -11.13 2.43 -1.36
C ALA A 36 -9.91 3.29 -1.75
N GLY A 37 -10.08 4.21 -2.71
CA GLY A 37 -9.02 5.16 -3.08
C GLY A 37 -8.62 6.08 -1.93
N ASN A 38 -9.59 6.62 -1.19
CA ASN A 38 -9.31 7.44 -0.02
C ASN A 38 -8.61 6.67 1.09
N GLN A 39 -9.02 5.43 1.35
CA GLN A 39 -8.38 4.56 2.33
C GLN A 39 -6.93 4.26 1.94
N MET A 40 -6.68 3.95 0.67
CA MET A 40 -5.32 3.74 0.15
C MET A 40 -4.43 4.97 0.37
N LYS A 41 -4.90 6.16 -0.01
CA LYS A 41 -4.17 7.41 0.20
C LYS A 41 -3.84 7.67 1.67
N MET A 42 -4.80 7.43 2.56
CA MET A 42 -4.61 7.56 4.00
C MET A 42 -3.56 6.58 4.54
N GLN A 43 -3.59 5.32 4.08
CA GLN A 43 -2.61 4.30 4.46
C GLN A 43 -1.19 4.66 3.99
N LEU A 44 -1.05 5.11 2.75
CA LEU A 44 0.23 5.58 2.21
C LEU A 44 0.76 6.78 2.99
N GLY A 45 -0.09 7.75 3.32
CA GLY A 45 0.29 8.92 4.13
C GLY A 45 0.74 8.54 5.55
N GLN A 46 0.11 7.52 6.17
CA GLN A 46 0.57 7.01 7.46
C GLN A 46 1.92 6.30 7.35
N GLY A 47 2.09 5.44 6.34
CA GLY A 47 3.36 4.77 6.06
C GLY A 47 4.51 5.76 5.79
N GLN A 48 4.24 6.80 5.01
CA GLN A 48 5.19 7.89 4.75
C GLN A 48 5.60 8.60 6.04
N LYS A 49 4.66 8.93 6.93
CA LYS A 49 4.99 9.56 8.23
C LYS A 49 5.90 8.69 9.08
N ILE A 50 5.64 7.38 9.11
CA ILE A 50 6.49 6.41 9.81
C ILE A 50 7.88 6.40 9.17
N TYR A 51 7.96 6.32 7.84
CA TYR A 51 9.23 6.33 7.10
C TYR A 51 10.07 7.57 7.40
N MET A 52 9.47 8.75 7.34
CA MET A 52 10.16 10.02 7.61
C MET A 52 10.69 10.09 9.04
N LYS A 53 9.97 9.49 10.00
CA LYS A 53 10.35 9.52 11.41
C LYS A 53 11.48 8.54 11.75
N TYR A 54 11.47 7.34 11.18
CA TYR A 54 12.34 6.24 11.63
C TYR A 54 13.37 5.78 10.60
N CYS A 55 13.17 6.07 9.31
CA CYS A 55 13.96 5.48 8.22
C CYS A 55 14.78 6.53 7.45
N ALA A 56 14.23 7.74 7.28
CA ALA A 56 14.80 8.75 6.38
C ALA A 56 16.19 9.27 6.78
N SER A 57 16.57 9.21 8.06
CA SER A 57 17.91 9.60 8.50
C SER A 57 19.01 8.73 7.86
N CYS A 58 18.74 7.44 7.68
CA CYS A 58 19.67 6.50 7.07
C CYS A 58 19.39 6.34 5.57
N HIS A 59 18.12 6.14 5.19
CA HIS A 59 17.76 5.82 3.80
C HIS A 59 17.49 7.05 2.91
N GLY A 60 17.52 8.26 3.46
CA GLY A 60 17.18 9.49 2.75
C GLY A 60 15.69 9.76 2.71
N THR A 61 15.29 11.01 2.48
CA THR A 61 13.87 11.36 2.31
C THR A 61 13.29 10.85 0.99
N ASP A 62 14.17 10.59 0.02
CA ASP A 62 13.89 10.03 -1.31
C ASP A 62 14.04 8.50 -1.36
N ALA A 63 14.38 7.87 -0.24
CA ALA A 63 14.58 6.43 -0.09
C ALA A 63 15.69 5.80 -0.92
N THR A 64 16.65 6.59 -1.41
CA THR A 64 17.75 6.11 -2.26
C THR A 64 18.95 5.55 -1.50
N GLY A 65 18.87 5.46 -0.17
CA GLY A 65 19.99 5.04 0.68
C GLY A 65 20.94 6.18 1.06
N LYS A 66 20.69 7.40 0.61
CA LYS A 66 21.56 8.58 0.78
C LYS A 66 21.08 9.50 1.90
N GLY A 67 20.72 8.91 3.05
CA GLY A 67 20.34 9.70 4.21
C GLY A 67 21.51 10.49 4.81
N PRO A 68 21.22 11.54 5.60
CA PRO A 68 22.25 12.39 6.19
C PRO A 68 23.28 11.63 7.03
N VAL A 69 22.90 10.49 7.64
CA VAL A 69 23.86 9.68 8.42
C VAL A 69 24.49 8.54 7.61
N ALA A 70 24.08 8.30 6.36
CA ALA A 70 24.53 7.16 5.57
C ALA A 70 26.05 7.11 5.37
N ILE A 71 26.69 8.28 5.25
CA ILE A 71 28.15 8.43 5.08
C ILE A 71 28.92 7.90 6.30
N ALA A 72 28.32 7.95 7.49
CA ALA A 72 28.94 7.50 8.73
C ALA A 72 28.71 6.00 9.00
N LEU A 73 27.91 5.31 8.19
CA LEU A 73 27.59 3.89 8.38
C LEU A 73 28.66 3.01 7.71
N ARG A 74 29.02 1.92 8.39
CA ARG A 74 29.94 0.91 7.85
C ARG A 74 29.40 0.24 6.59
N VAL A 75 28.08 0.00 6.56
CA VAL A 75 27.36 -0.56 5.42
C VAL A 75 26.37 0.50 4.94
N PRO A 76 26.46 0.96 3.68
CA PRO A 76 25.52 1.94 3.16
C PRO A 76 24.11 1.33 3.08
N PRO A 77 23.06 2.06 3.46
CA PRO A 77 21.69 1.60 3.31
C PRO A 77 21.35 1.41 1.81
N PRO A 78 20.61 0.34 1.45
CA PRO A 78 20.23 0.10 0.05
C PRO A 78 19.26 1.16 -0.47
N ASP A 79 19.22 1.31 -1.80
CA ASP A 79 18.17 2.07 -2.50
C ASP A 79 16.86 1.28 -2.40
N LEU A 80 15.95 1.78 -1.57
CA LEU A 80 14.67 1.12 -1.34
C LEU A 80 13.72 1.31 -2.53
N THR A 81 14.02 2.17 -3.50
CA THR A 81 13.15 2.44 -4.68
C THR A 81 13.29 1.39 -5.78
N ILE A 82 14.23 0.45 -5.66
CA ILE A 82 14.52 -0.56 -6.69
C ILE A 82 14.42 -2.01 -6.19
N ILE A 83 13.87 -2.23 -4.99
CA ILE A 83 13.72 -3.56 -4.39
C ILE A 83 13.01 -4.53 -5.33
N SER A 84 11.91 -4.10 -5.96
CA SER A 84 11.18 -4.93 -6.93
C SER A 84 12.04 -5.32 -8.14
N LYS A 85 12.86 -4.40 -8.63
CA LYS A 85 13.77 -4.63 -9.76
C LYS A 85 14.84 -5.66 -9.40
N GLU A 86 15.43 -5.54 -8.21
CA GLU A 86 16.49 -6.44 -7.76
C GLU A 86 15.99 -7.85 -7.40
N ASN A 87 14.75 -7.97 -6.93
CA ASN A 87 14.18 -9.25 -6.48
C ASN A 87 13.21 -9.87 -7.50
N GLY A 88 12.97 -9.22 -8.65
CA GLY A 88 11.94 -9.58 -9.64
C GLY A 88 10.49 -9.33 -9.18
N LYS A 89 10.24 -9.28 -7.87
CA LYS A 89 8.96 -8.94 -7.23
C LYS A 89 9.20 -8.21 -5.91
N PHE A 90 8.20 -7.50 -5.40
CA PHE A 90 8.28 -6.84 -4.10
C PHE A 90 8.15 -7.86 -2.94
N PRO A 91 9.16 -8.04 -2.07
CA PRO A 91 9.17 -9.12 -1.09
C PRO A 91 8.62 -8.65 0.28
N ILE A 92 7.29 -8.50 0.36
CA ILE A 92 6.56 -7.96 1.53
C ILE A 92 7.00 -8.62 2.86
N GLU A 93 6.89 -9.95 2.95
CA GLU A 93 7.16 -10.71 4.17
C GLU A 93 8.61 -10.54 4.65
N LYS A 94 9.56 -10.57 3.71
CA LYS A 94 10.99 -10.37 4.01
C LYS A 94 11.26 -8.98 4.56
N LEU A 95 10.62 -7.94 4.01
CA LEU A 95 10.74 -6.57 4.52
C LEU A 95 10.13 -6.45 5.90
N GLN A 96 8.93 -6.98 6.11
CA GLN A 96 8.25 -6.95 7.41
C GLN A 96 9.10 -7.62 8.48
N ALA A 97 9.65 -8.80 8.20
CA ALA A 97 10.53 -9.53 9.13
C ALA A 97 11.87 -8.82 9.38
N SER A 98 12.39 -8.10 8.39
CA SER A 98 13.63 -7.31 8.52
C SER A 98 13.43 -6.09 9.42
N ILE A 99 12.27 -5.43 9.31
CA ILE A 99 11.88 -4.26 10.11
C ILE A 99 11.49 -4.68 11.54
N SER A 100 10.68 -5.73 11.67
CA SER A 100 10.20 -6.24 12.96
C SER A 100 11.31 -6.88 13.78
N GLY A 101 12.34 -7.42 13.12
CA GLY A 101 13.41 -8.19 13.74
C GLY A 101 13.04 -9.64 14.04
N GLU A 102 11.90 -10.15 13.56
CA GLU A 102 11.44 -11.53 13.78
C GLU A 102 12.45 -12.59 13.30
N ASN A 103 13.31 -12.25 12.33
CA ASN A 103 14.37 -13.12 11.83
C ASN A 103 15.77 -12.82 12.42
N ALA A 104 15.86 -12.00 13.47
CA ALA A 104 17.12 -11.73 14.17
C ALA A 104 17.44 -12.90 15.13
N LEU A 105 18.15 -13.92 14.67
CA LEU A 105 18.74 -14.87 15.61
C LEU A 105 19.80 -14.14 16.46
N PRO A 106 19.73 -14.17 17.81
CA PRO A 106 20.61 -13.39 18.70
C PRO A 106 22.12 -13.69 18.55
N VAL A 107 22.48 -14.77 17.86
CA VAL A 107 23.85 -15.32 17.81
C VAL A 107 24.66 -14.84 16.58
N HIS A 108 24.04 -14.19 15.59
CA HIS A 108 24.72 -13.85 14.31
C HIS A 108 25.12 -12.38 14.12
N GLY A 109 25.49 -11.67 15.20
CA GLY A 109 26.21 -10.39 15.14
C GLY A 109 25.35 -9.12 15.15
N ASN A 110 26.01 -7.95 15.08
CA ASN A 110 25.36 -6.64 15.06
C ASN A 110 24.65 -6.42 13.72
N ARG A 111 23.34 -6.15 13.75
CA ARG A 111 22.59 -5.68 12.57
C ARG A 111 22.97 -4.22 12.32
N ASP A 112 23.36 -3.87 11.09
CA ASP A 112 23.63 -2.47 10.72
C ASP A 112 22.33 -1.62 10.69
N MET A 113 21.16 -2.27 10.63
CA MET A 113 19.82 -1.64 10.69
C MET A 113 19.14 -1.90 12.05
N PRO A 114 18.56 -0.87 12.71
CA PRO A 114 17.81 -1.04 13.95
C PRO A 114 16.59 -1.95 13.82
N VAL A 115 16.24 -2.63 14.92
CA VAL A 115 15.01 -3.43 15.03
C VAL A 115 13.88 -2.54 15.53
N TRP A 116 12.76 -2.52 14.81
CA TRP A 116 11.61 -1.65 15.11
C TRP A 116 10.40 -2.38 15.70
N GLY A 117 10.43 -3.71 15.85
CA GLY A 117 9.30 -4.49 16.37
C GLY A 117 8.86 -4.13 17.80
N GLY A 118 9.74 -3.52 18.60
CA GLY A 118 9.39 -2.99 19.93
C GLY A 118 8.81 -1.56 19.91
N THR A 119 8.95 -0.84 18.80
CA THR A 119 8.50 0.55 18.64
C THR A 119 7.29 0.68 17.72
N LEU A 120 7.23 -0.17 16.69
CA LEU A 120 6.17 -0.21 15.70
C LEU A 120 5.39 -1.51 15.85
N ASN A 121 4.06 -1.41 15.94
CA ASN A 121 3.21 -2.59 15.90
C ASN A 121 3.10 -3.15 14.47
N ARG A 122 2.55 -4.37 14.35
CA ARG A 122 2.40 -5.06 13.06
C ARG A 122 1.66 -4.24 12.00
N ASN A 123 0.64 -3.47 12.37
CA ASN A 123 -0.11 -2.62 11.45
C ASN A 123 0.75 -1.45 10.94
N GLN A 124 1.51 -0.80 11.82
CA GLN A 124 2.43 0.28 11.44
C GLN A 124 3.53 -0.23 10.50
N ILE A 125 4.07 -1.42 10.76
CA ILE A 125 5.05 -2.06 9.88
C ILE A 125 4.41 -2.37 8.51
N ALA A 126 3.18 -2.88 8.47
CA ALA A 126 2.47 -3.12 7.22
C ALA A 126 2.22 -1.83 6.41
N LEU A 127 1.82 -0.74 7.06
CA LEU A 127 1.64 0.56 6.42
C LEU A 127 2.98 1.11 5.88
N LEU A 128 4.06 0.96 6.64
CA LEU A 128 5.40 1.34 6.21
C LEU A 128 5.84 0.55 4.96
N VAL A 129 5.69 -0.78 4.97
CA VAL A 129 6.04 -1.63 3.83
C VAL A 129 5.18 -1.30 2.61
N LYS A 130 3.89 -1.02 2.80
CA LYS A 130 3.00 -0.57 1.73
C LYS A 130 3.42 0.76 1.12
N TYR A 131 3.94 1.69 1.94
CA TYR A 131 4.53 2.92 1.43
C TYR A 131 5.80 2.64 0.62
N ILE A 132 6.70 1.79 1.12
CA ILE A 132 7.93 1.40 0.39
C ILE A 132 7.58 0.72 -0.95
N GLU A 133 6.53 -0.10 -0.99
CA GLU A 133 6.01 -0.69 -2.23
C GLU A 133 5.54 0.37 -3.23
N SER A 134 4.85 1.41 -2.74
CA SER A 134 4.30 2.46 -3.60
C SER A 134 5.35 3.35 -4.27
N ILE A 135 6.57 3.39 -3.75
CA ILE A 135 7.68 4.21 -4.26
C ILE A 135 8.66 3.42 -5.13
N GLN A 136 8.34 2.17 -5.47
CA GLN A 136 9.17 1.39 -6.38
C GLN A 136 9.18 2.04 -7.77
N LYS A 137 10.37 2.19 -8.35
CA LYS A 137 10.51 2.63 -9.74
C LYS A 137 9.96 1.56 -10.69
N PRO A 138 9.27 1.95 -11.77
CA PRO A 138 8.81 1.00 -12.77
C PRO A 138 10.01 0.27 -13.38
N PHE A 139 9.81 -0.98 -13.80
CA PHE A 139 10.77 -1.67 -14.66
C PHE A 139 10.92 -0.85 -15.94
N SER A 140 12.03 -0.13 -16.07
CA SER A 140 12.43 0.46 -17.35
C SER A 140 12.90 -0.70 -18.22
N ILE A 141 12.10 -1.03 -19.24
CA ILE A 141 12.45 -1.96 -20.33
C ILE A 141 13.40 -1.23 -21.28
#